data_AF-A0A956DYZ0-F1
#
_entry.id   AF-A0A956DYZ0-F1
#
_cell.length_a   1.000
_cell.length_b   1.000
_cell.length_c   1.000
_cell.angle_alpha   90.00
_cell.angle_beta   90.00
_cell.angle_gamma   90.00
#
_symmetry.space_group_name_H-M   'P 1'
#
loop_
_entity.id
_entity.type
_entity.pdbx_description
1 polymer ?
#
loop_
_entity_poly.entity_id
_entity_poly.type
_entity_poly.pdbx_seq_one_letter_code
_entity_poly.pdbx_strand_id
1 'polypeptide(L)'
;MNPIKNPHGRTLLTALAVLHLGIAAIAACGDSGNTTTGSGGSGASTSAGGAGTGGNGYNVDADNDGFTIGNGDCDDNDPNVYPGADEVCADGIDNNCNGNADDSEKDEDGDGFGPCQGDCDDTDADVNPAQTEIDGDGVDNNCDGIIDGDFDGDGYSVADGDCDDTDADIHPGAEELCFDGIDNDCNGFMDAAEPDGDGDGIGPCAGDCDDTNATVNPNAPEIDGDGLDNDCDNLVDLDIDGDGFTTTNGDCNDADPTINPSVWEVCSDNIDNDCDGQIDTDCLTACDIAALL
;
A
#
# COMPACT_ATOMS: atom_id res chain seq x y z
N MET A 1 45.76 -5.39 28.86
CA MET A 1 45.61 -3.95 28.55
C MET A 1 45.95 -3.73 27.09
N ASN A 2 44.92 -3.65 26.24
CA ASN A 2 44.84 -2.75 25.10
C ASN A 2 43.41 -2.82 24.56
N PRO A 3 42.55 -1.82 24.83
CA PRO A 3 41.20 -1.81 24.28
C PRO A 3 41.21 -1.37 22.80
N ILE A 4 40.33 -2.02 22.05
CA ILE A 4 40.03 -1.87 20.63
C ILE A 4 39.44 -0.47 20.37
N LYS A 5 39.90 0.18 19.29
CA LYS A 5 39.34 1.43 18.76
C LYS A 5 38.13 1.11 17.87
N ASN A 6 36.98 1.73 18.13
CA ASN A 6 35.86 1.83 17.19
C ASN A 6 35.94 3.21 16.49
N PRO A 7 35.87 3.31 15.14
CA PRO A 7 36.19 4.53 14.41
C PRO A 7 34.94 5.32 14.01
N HIS A 8 34.18 5.86 14.96
CA HIS A 8 33.28 6.99 14.68
C HIS A 8 33.32 7.99 15.84
N GLY A 9 34.10 9.04 15.63
CA GLY A 9 34.25 10.12 16.59
C GLY A 9 33.06 11.09 16.56
N ARG A 10 32.82 11.71 17.74
CA ARG A 10 32.05 12.93 18.05
C ARG A 10 30.65 12.68 18.61
N THR A 11 30.18 13.27 19.69
CA THR A 11 30.78 14.01 20.83
C THR A 11 29.73 13.93 21.95
N LEU A 12 30.11 13.49 23.14
CA LEU A 12 29.26 13.56 24.33
C LEU A 12 29.22 15.04 24.78
N LEU A 13 28.08 15.71 24.67
CA LEU A 13 27.87 17.03 25.28
C LEU A 13 26.88 16.91 26.44
N THR A 14 27.44 16.93 27.65
CA THR A 14 26.73 17.16 28.90
C THR A 14 26.51 18.67 29.13
N ALA A 15 25.28 19.11 29.41
CA ALA A 15 24.97 20.27 30.27
C ALA A 15 23.45 20.23 30.59
N LEU A 16 23.03 19.83 31.79
CA LEU A 16 22.83 20.63 33.01
C LEU A 16 21.68 21.66 32.94
N ALA A 17 20.69 21.40 33.81
CA ALA A 17 19.42 22.09 34.03
C ALA A 17 19.52 23.57 34.44
N VAL A 18 18.46 24.36 34.18
CA VAL A 18 17.95 25.40 35.10
C VAL A 18 16.43 25.61 34.94
N LEU A 19 15.73 25.38 36.06
CA LEU A 19 14.39 25.79 36.48
C LEU A 19 14.15 27.31 36.31
N HIS A 20 12.92 27.79 36.10
CA HIS A 20 12.25 28.85 36.91
C HIS A 20 10.98 29.39 36.23
N LEU A 21 9.86 29.18 36.94
CA LEU A 21 8.82 30.15 37.31
C LEU A 21 8.42 31.26 36.30
N GLY A 22 7.15 31.21 35.89
CA GLY A 22 6.16 32.06 36.57
C GLY A 22 5.64 33.31 35.84
N ILE A 23 4.30 33.37 35.81
CA ILE A 23 3.45 34.55 36.06
C ILE A 23 3.35 35.57 34.91
N ALA A 24 2.14 35.76 34.37
CA ALA A 24 1.33 36.95 34.68
C ALA A 24 -0.05 36.89 33.99
N ALA A 25 -1.08 36.78 34.83
CA ALA A 25 -2.39 37.30 34.54
C ALA A 25 -2.31 38.82 34.32
N ILE A 26 -3.01 39.34 33.32
CA ILE A 26 -3.36 40.75 33.25
C ILE A 26 -4.86 40.85 33.48
N ALA A 27 -5.19 41.50 34.59
CA ALA A 27 -6.51 41.90 34.99
C ALA A 27 -6.82 43.32 34.51
N ALA A 28 -8.13 43.57 34.48
CA ALA A 28 -8.83 44.83 34.73
C ALA A 28 -9.17 45.73 33.53
N CYS A 29 -10.49 45.89 33.34
CA CYS A 29 -11.18 47.11 33.76
C CYS A 29 -12.65 46.78 34.00
N GLY A 30 -13.14 46.98 35.23
CA GLY A 30 -14.57 46.98 35.51
C GLY A 30 -15.19 48.35 35.20
N ASP A 31 -16.50 48.38 35.04
CA ASP A 31 -17.31 49.45 35.60
C ASP A 31 -18.71 48.94 35.94
N SER A 32 -19.37 49.76 36.72
CA SER A 32 -20.26 49.49 37.82
C SER A 32 -21.71 49.32 37.38
N GLY A 33 -22.48 48.68 38.27
CA GLY A 33 -23.80 48.16 37.96
C GLY A 33 -24.88 49.16 37.59
N ASN A 34 -26.00 48.61 37.13
CA ASN A 34 -27.31 49.18 37.41
C ASN A 34 -28.36 48.07 37.38
N THR A 35 -29.07 47.93 38.48
CA THR A 35 -30.30 47.14 38.62
C THR A 35 -31.42 47.73 37.76
N THR A 36 -32.14 46.91 36.99
CA THR A 36 -33.60 47.00 36.90
C THR A 36 -34.22 45.69 36.43
N THR A 37 -35.20 45.25 37.21
CA THR A 37 -36.27 44.28 36.94
C THR A 37 -37.00 44.52 35.61
N GLY A 38 -37.46 43.46 34.93
CA GLY A 38 -38.48 43.60 33.88
C GLY A 38 -38.73 42.33 33.08
N SER A 39 -40.00 41.91 33.06
CA SER A 39 -40.55 40.65 32.58
C SER A 39 -40.70 40.57 31.05
N GLY A 40 -40.67 39.33 30.51
CA GLY A 40 -41.56 38.79 29.46
C GLY A 40 -41.53 39.40 28.05
N GLY A 41 -41.50 38.53 27.04
CA GLY A 41 -41.97 38.86 25.69
C GLY A 41 -41.30 38.09 24.57
N SER A 42 -41.99 37.08 24.06
CA SER A 42 -41.80 36.52 22.72
C SER A 42 -41.79 37.63 21.67
N GLY A 43 -40.79 37.65 20.79
CA GLY A 43 -40.66 38.65 19.73
C GLY A 43 -40.32 37.99 18.41
N ALA A 44 -41.33 37.88 17.55
CA ALA A 44 -41.17 37.59 16.14
C ALA A 44 -40.20 38.59 15.49
N SER A 45 -39.26 38.10 14.70
CA SER A 45 -38.38 38.93 13.89
C SER A 45 -39.17 39.51 12.72
N THR A 46 -39.60 40.75 12.88
CA THR A 46 -39.99 41.62 11.77
C THR A 46 -38.75 42.37 11.29
N SER A 47 -38.22 42.01 10.14
CA SER A 47 -37.29 42.87 9.40
C SER A 47 -38.09 43.80 8.49
N ALA A 48 -38.06 45.09 8.82
CA ALA A 48 -38.50 46.17 7.94
C ALA A 48 -37.36 47.16 7.79
N GLY A 49 -36.93 47.42 6.54
CA GLY A 49 -36.01 48.52 6.25
C GLY A 49 -35.42 48.55 4.85
N GLY A 50 -36.22 48.87 3.82
CA GLY A 50 -35.68 49.22 2.50
C GLY A 50 -36.76 49.55 1.46
N ALA A 51 -37.12 50.82 1.33
CA ALA A 51 -38.07 51.28 0.31
C ALA A 51 -37.41 51.46 -1.06
N GLY A 52 -37.94 50.82 -2.11
CA GLY A 52 -37.50 51.00 -3.50
C GLY A 52 -38.39 50.31 -4.54
N THR A 53 -39.41 51.03 -5.02
CA THR A 53 -40.11 50.88 -6.32
C THR A 53 -40.49 49.47 -6.84
N GLY A 54 -41.76 49.10 -6.59
CA GLY A 54 -42.68 48.45 -7.55
C GLY A 54 -42.12 47.48 -8.61
N GLY A 55 -41.93 46.23 -8.22
CA GLY A 55 -41.85 45.04 -9.06
C GLY A 55 -41.99 43.82 -8.15
N ASN A 56 -42.65 42.75 -8.59
CA ASN A 56 -42.79 41.52 -7.81
C ASN A 56 -41.38 40.98 -7.44
N GLY A 57 -40.90 41.24 -6.23
CA GLY A 57 -39.66 40.65 -5.68
C GLY A 57 -39.80 39.17 -5.31
N TYR A 58 -40.79 38.48 -5.89
CA TYR A 58 -41.01 37.04 -5.75
C TYR A 58 -40.46 36.25 -6.95
N ASN A 59 -40.07 36.94 -8.02
CA ASN A 59 -39.64 36.32 -9.30
C ASN A 59 -38.25 36.82 -9.74
N VAL A 60 -37.51 37.47 -8.86
CA VAL A 60 -36.11 37.81 -9.11
C VAL A 60 -35.31 36.71 -8.42
N ASP A 61 -34.33 36.20 -9.14
CA ASP A 61 -33.33 35.26 -8.66
C ASP A 61 -32.09 36.13 -8.39
N ALA A 62 -31.87 36.48 -7.13
CA ALA A 62 -30.91 37.53 -6.77
C ALA A 62 -29.48 36.99 -6.56
N ASP A 63 -29.33 35.73 -6.17
CA ASP A 63 -28.04 35.04 -6.03
C ASP A 63 -27.64 34.20 -7.26
N ASN A 64 -28.57 33.95 -8.19
CA ASN A 64 -28.41 33.21 -9.44
C ASN A 64 -28.19 31.70 -9.26
N ASP A 65 -28.80 31.08 -8.25
CA ASP A 65 -28.85 29.63 -8.09
C ASP A 65 -29.93 28.93 -8.94
N GLY A 66 -30.79 29.71 -9.60
CA GLY A 66 -31.87 29.24 -10.46
C GLY A 66 -33.21 29.06 -9.74
N PHE A 67 -33.27 29.35 -8.45
CA PHE A 67 -34.47 29.41 -7.63
C PHE A 67 -34.81 30.87 -7.33
N THR A 68 -36.00 31.07 -6.77
CA THR A 68 -36.46 32.41 -6.35
C THR A 68 -37.29 32.18 -5.10
N ILE A 69 -37.50 33.22 -4.29
CA ILE A 69 -38.46 33.17 -3.18
C ILE A 69 -39.83 32.57 -3.59
N GLY A 70 -40.31 32.87 -4.80
CA GLY A 70 -41.58 32.35 -5.31
C GLY A 70 -41.58 30.87 -5.70
N ASN A 71 -40.40 30.29 -5.92
CA ASN A 71 -40.17 28.90 -6.31
C ASN A 71 -39.61 28.03 -5.18
N GLY A 72 -39.61 28.53 -3.94
CA GLY A 72 -39.29 27.74 -2.75
C GLY A 72 -37.94 28.03 -2.12
N ASP A 73 -37.12 28.91 -2.70
CA ASP A 73 -35.90 29.36 -2.06
C ASP A 73 -36.22 30.23 -0.83
N CYS A 74 -35.50 29.96 0.26
CA CYS A 74 -35.72 30.52 1.59
C CYS A 74 -34.71 31.62 1.95
N ASP A 75 -33.62 31.80 1.18
CA ASP A 75 -32.70 32.95 1.22
C ASP A 75 -32.10 33.30 -0.15
N ASP A 76 -32.86 34.06 -0.95
CA ASP A 76 -32.54 34.62 -2.28
C ASP A 76 -31.33 35.59 -2.31
N ASN A 77 -30.46 35.55 -1.30
CA ASN A 77 -29.17 36.23 -1.28
C ASN A 77 -27.99 35.27 -1.07
N ASP A 78 -28.24 33.97 -0.87
CA ASP A 78 -27.22 32.94 -0.67
C ASP A 78 -27.42 31.79 -1.66
N PRO A 79 -26.56 31.67 -2.68
CA PRO A 79 -26.71 30.64 -3.72
C PRO A 79 -26.47 29.20 -3.21
N ASN A 80 -26.18 29.01 -1.92
CA ASN A 80 -26.10 27.69 -1.28
C ASN A 80 -27.39 27.34 -0.51
N VAL A 81 -28.42 28.20 -0.54
CA VAL A 81 -29.68 28.02 0.19
C VAL A 81 -30.84 27.92 -0.79
N TYR A 82 -31.18 26.70 -1.22
CA TYR A 82 -32.23 26.45 -2.20
C TYR A 82 -32.92 25.09 -2.02
N PRO A 83 -34.12 24.89 -2.57
CA PRO A 83 -34.83 23.62 -2.49
C PRO A 83 -33.99 22.43 -2.96
N GLY A 84 -33.68 21.53 -2.03
CA GLY A 84 -32.90 20.32 -2.30
C GLY A 84 -31.38 20.54 -2.40
N ALA A 85 -30.85 21.64 -1.87
CA ALA A 85 -29.43 21.73 -1.51
C ALA A 85 -29.07 20.69 -0.44
N ASP A 86 -27.78 20.47 -0.22
CA ASP A 86 -27.30 19.70 0.93
C ASP A 86 -27.28 20.63 2.16
N GLU A 87 -27.66 20.14 3.33
CA GLU A 87 -27.51 20.91 4.58
C GLU A 87 -26.03 21.09 4.93
N VAL A 88 -25.69 22.29 5.37
CA VAL A 88 -24.39 22.62 5.91
C VAL A 88 -24.45 22.43 7.42
N CYS A 89 -23.64 21.49 7.91
CA CYS A 89 -23.68 21.09 9.29
C CYS A 89 -23.41 22.22 10.29
N ALA A 90 -24.30 22.34 11.28
CA ALA A 90 -24.21 23.23 12.44
C ALA A 90 -24.06 24.72 12.11
N ASP A 91 -24.55 25.16 10.95
CA ASP A 91 -24.61 26.57 10.59
C ASP A 91 -25.93 27.24 11.04
N GLY A 92 -26.94 26.44 11.41
CA GLY A 92 -28.24 26.90 11.87
C GLY A 92 -29.15 27.43 10.76
N ILE A 93 -28.81 27.15 9.50
CA ILE A 93 -29.54 27.54 8.29
C ILE A 93 -30.25 26.30 7.75
N ASP A 94 -31.44 26.50 7.16
CA ASP A 94 -32.17 25.48 6.41
C ASP A 94 -31.69 25.59 4.96
N ASN A 95 -30.52 25.04 4.64
CA ASN A 95 -29.90 25.23 3.33
C ASN A 95 -30.75 24.60 2.21
N ASN A 96 -31.49 23.55 2.51
CA ASN A 96 -32.30 22.82 1.55
C ASN A 96 -33.77 23.30 1.48
N CYS A 97 -34.12 24.31 2.28
CA CYS A 97 -35.44 24.93 2.38
C CYS A 97 -36.60 23.96 2.65
N ASN A 98 -36.36 22.88 3.39
CA ASN A 98 -37.38 21.87 3.72
C ASN A 98 -38.18 22.20 4.99
N GLY A 99 -37.78 23.24 5.72
CA GLY A 99 -38.41 23.72 6.94
C GLY A 99 -37.74 23.24 8.24
N ASN A 100 -36.64 22.49 8.14
CA ASN A 100 -35.82 22.06 9.27
C ASN A 100 -34.37 22.45 8.99
N ALA A 101 -33.84 23.37 9.79
CA ALA A 101 -32.40 23.64 9.77
C ALA A 101 -31.64 22.47 10.39
N ASP A 102 -30.50 22.12 9.78
CA ASP A 102 -29.56 21.09 10.26
C ASP A 102 -30.21 19.68 10.40
N ASP A 103 -31.16 19.30 9.54
CA ASP A 103 -31.84 17.99 9.68
C ASP A 103 -30.97 16.78 9.32
N SER A 104 -29.87 17.01 8.61
CA SER A 104 -28.74 16.09 8.43
C SER A 104 -27.95 15.79 9.72
N GLU A 105 -28.32 16.36 10.87
CA GLU A 105 -27.78 15.98 12.19
C GLU A 105 -28.53 14.81 12.84
N LYS A 106 -29.62 14.32 12.23
CA LYS A 106 -30.40 13.25 12.83
C LYS A 106 -29.75 11.88 12.58
N ASP A 107 -28.94 11.48 13.56
CA ASP A 107 -28.54 10.09 13.85
C ASP A 107 -29.76 9.14 13.75
N GLU A 108 -29.92 8.39 12.65
CA GLU A 108 -31.09 7.51 12.45
C GLU A 108 -30.97 6.16 13.16
N ASP A 109 -29.75 5.63 13.27
CA ASP A 109 -29.48 4.31 13.84
C ASP A 109 -29.14 4.33 15.35
N GLY A 110 -28.78 5.49 15.89
CA GLY A 110 -28.50 5.76 17.29
C GLY A 110 -27.08 5.44 17.76
N ASP A 111 -26.09 5.39 16.86
CA ASP A 111 -24.69 5.08 17.17
C ASP A 111 -23.89 6.30 17.70
N GLY A 112 -24.46 7.51 17.57
CA GLY A 112 -23.88 8.78 17.99
C GLY A 112 -23.11 9.54 16.90
N PHE A 113 -23.03 8.97 15.71
CA PHE A 113 -22.64 9.59 14.46
C PHE A 113 -23.91 9.86 13.64
N GLY A 114 -23.72 10.49 12.50
CA GLY A 114 -24.77 10.98 11.63
C GLY A 114 -24.08 11.66 10.46
N PRO A 115 -24.81 12.06 9.40
CA PRO A 115 -24.18 12.49 8.15
C PRO A 115 -23.20 13.65 8.38
N CYS A 116 -23.56 14.57 9.28
CA CYS A 116 -22.73 15.71 9.66
C CYS A 116 -21.50 15.37 10.51
N GLN A 117 -21.47 14.19 11.12
CA GLN A 117 -20.36 13.69 11.92
C GLN A 117 -19.43 12.80 11.08
N GLY A 118 -19.69 12.65 9.78
CA GLY A 118 -18.91 11.86 8.84
C GLY A 118 -19.46 10.46 8.61
N ASP A 119 -20.67 10.17 9.08
CA ASP A 119 -21.34 8.91 8.80
C ASP A 119 -21.71 8.79 7.32
N CYS A 120 -21.31 7.69 6.70
CA CYS A 120 -21.51 7.38 5.31
C CYS A 120 -22.72 6.46 5.07
N ASP A 121 -23.28 5.83 6.11
CA ASP A 121 -24.56 5.13 6.10
C ASP A 121 -25.26 5.25 7.47
N ASP A 122 -25.89 6.41 7.69
CA ASP A 122 -26.65 6.78 8.92
C ASP A 122 -27.87 5.88 9.21
N THR A 123 -28.06 4.81 8.43
CA THR A 123 -29.07 3.78 8.70
C THR A 123 -28.49 2.50 9.28
N ASP A 124 -27.16 2.41 9.40
CA ASP A 124 -26.41 1.26 9.88
C ASP A 124 -25.39 1.63 10.97
N ALA A 125 -25.71 1.32 12.22
CA ALA A 125 -24.88 1.65 13.38
C ALA A 125 -23.48 0.99 13.40
N ASP A 126 -23.25 0.02 12.50
CA ASP A 126 -21.94 -0.61 12.30
C ASP A 126 -21.11 0.08 11.18
N VAL A 127 -21.58 1.22 10.63
CA VAL A 127 -20.91 2.04 9.62
C VAL A 127 -20.78 3.48 10.13
N ASN A 128 -19.61 3.91 10.57
CA ASN A 128 -19.34 5.29 10.99
C ASN A 128 -17.83 5.54 11.18
N PRO A 129 -17.37 6.82 11.27
CA PRO A 129 -15.96 7.18 11.41
C PRO A 129 -15.17 6.61 12.60
N ALA A 130 -15.84 6.00 13.57
CA ALA A 130 -15.18 5.38 14.73
C ALA A 130 -15.07 3.86 14.62
N GLN A 131 -15.63 3.24 13.58
CA GLN A 131 -15.50 1.81 13.35
C GLN A 131 -14.12 1.46 12.85
N THR A 132 -13.83 0.17 12.92
CA THR A 132 -12.70 -0.44 12.20
C THR A 132 -13.28 -1.10 10.97
N GLU A 133 -12.55 -1.05 9.87
CA GLU A 133 -12.91 -1.74 8.65
C GLU A 133 -13.06 -3.26 8.90
N ILE A 134 -14.14 -3.83 8.37
CA ILE A 134 -14.47 -5.24 8.42
C ILE A 134 -14.15 -5.82 7.05
N ASP A 135 -13.11 -6.62 7.02
CA ASP A 135 -12.58 -7.14 5.77
C ASP A 135 -13.54 -8.10 5.04
N GLY A 136 -13.68 -7.89 3.73
CA GLY A 136 -14.44 -8.71 2.80
C GLY A 136 -15.97 -8.56 2.88
N ASP A 137 -16.47 -7.51 3.55
CA ASP A 137 -17.91 -7.23 3.63
C ASP A 137 -18.40 -6.28 2.51
N GLY A 138 -17.47 -5.58 1.84
CA GLY A 138 -17.76 -4.67 0.74
C GLY A 138 -18.32 -3.31 1.17
N VAL A 139 -18.16 -2.94 2.44
CA VAL A 139 -18.66 -1.70 3.05
C VAL A 139 -17.49 -0.92 3.64
N ASP A 140 -17.42 0.38 3.36
CA ASP A 140 -16.50 1.30 4.05
C ASP A 140 -17.02 1.54 5.47
N ASN A 141 -16.75 0.61 6.40
CA ASN A 141 -17.33 0.66 7.75
C ASN A 141 -16.86 1.89 8.51
N ASN A 142 -15.65 2.39 8.20
CA ASN A 142 -15.03 3.49 8.93
C ASN A 142 -15.13 4.85 8.21
N CYS A 143 -15.83 4.91 7.08
CA CYS A 143 -16.09 6.11 6.29
C CYS A 143 -14.83 6.94 5.91
N ASP A 144 -13.69 6.29 5.67
CA ASP A 144 -12.46 6.96 5.22
C ASP A 144 -12.28 6.96 3.69
N GLY A 145 -13.21 6.33 2.97
CA GLY A 145 -13.23 6.19 1.52
C GLY A 145 -12.46 4.98 0.99
N ILE A 146 -11.94 4.12 1.86
CA ILE A 146 -11.31 2.84 1.53
C ILE A 146 -12.31 1.75 1.89
N ILE A 147 -12.76 0.99 0.89
CA ILE A 147 -13.60 -0.19 1.07
C ILE A 147 -12.67 -1.40 1.08
N ASP A 148 -12.75 -2.25 2.10
CA ASP A 148 -11.95 -3.49 2.23
C ASP A 148 -10.46 -3.22 1.94
N GLY A 149 -9.78 -2.49 2.83
CA GLY A 149 -8.40 -2.04 2.64
C GLY A 149 -7.34 -3.13 2.82
N ASP A 150 -6.17 -2.96 2.20
CA ASP A 150 -4.96 -3.81 2.36
C ASP A 150 -4.43 -3.71 3.81
N PHE A 151 -4.67 -4.74 4.63
CA PHE A 151 -4.39 -4.74 6.06
C PHE A 151 -2.97 -5.20 6.42
N ASP A 152 -2.34 -6.02 5.58
CA ASP A 152 -1.00 -6.55 5.80
C ASP A 152 0.10 -5.77 5.05
N GLY A 153 -0.27 -4.96 4.06
CA GLY A 153 0.56 -4.03 3.32
C GLY A 153 1.28 -4.63 2.11
N ASP A 154 0.80 -5.73 1.55
CA ASP A 154 1.41 -6.40 0.38
C ASP A 154 0.99 -5.79 -0.98
N GLY A 155 -0.06 -4.95 -0.97
CA GLY A 155 -0.61 -4.27 -2.15
C GLY A 155 -1.85 -4.93 -2.76
N TYR A 156 -2.38 -5.98 -2.14
CA TYR A 156 -3.63 -6.64 -2.47
C TYR A 156 -4.58 -6.51 -1.27
N SER A 157 -5.88 -6.43 -1.54
CA SER A 157 -6.89 -6.58 -0.51
C SER A 157 -7.86 -7.68 -0.90
N VAL A 158 -8.79 -8.06 -0.02
CA VAL A 158 -9.83 -9.04 -0.37
C VAL A 158 -10.59 -8.65 -1.64
N ALA A 159 -10.82 -7.35 -1.86
CA ALA A 159 -11.48 -6.85 -3.07
C ALA A 159 -10.64 -7.05 -4.34
N ASP A 160 -9.31 -7.04 -4.22
CA ASP A 160 -8.36 -7.29 -5.31
C ASP A 160 -8.03 -8.80 -5.50
N GLY A 161 -8.62 -9.66 -4.67
CA GLY A 161 -8.54 -11.12 -4.79
C GLY A 161 -7.68 -11.80 -3.73
N ASP A 162 -7.26 -11.07 -2.69
CA ASP A 162 -6.60 -11.66 -1.53
C ASP A 162 -7.55 -12.61 -0.78
N CYS A 163 -7.02 -13.78 -0.41
CA CYS A 163 -7.72 -14.82 0.29
C CYS A 163 -7.37 -14.87 1.80
N ASP A 164 -6.34 -14.16 2.26
CA ASP A 164 -6.03 -13.88 3.67
C ASP A 164 -5.26 -12.54 3.81
N ASP A 165 -5.99 -11.42 3.75
CA ASP A 165 -5.52 -10.02 3.88
C ASP A 165 -4.89 -9.69 5.26
N THR A 166 -4.67 -10.71 6.10
CA THR A 166 -3.95 -10.57 7.36
C THR A 166 -2.54 -11.12 7.31
N ASP A 167 -2.13 -11.69 6.18
CA ASP A 167 -0.86 -12.37 5.97
C ASP A 167 -0.26 -12.05 4.59
N ALA A 168 0.69 -11.10 4.56
CA ALA A 168 1.34 -10.59 3.34
C ALA A 168 2.11 -11.62 2.49
N ASP A 169 2.16 -12.88 2.92
CA ASP A 169 2.72 -14.01 2.14
C ASP A 169 1.60 -14.80 1.40
N ILE A 170 0.31 -14.44 1.57
CA ILE A 170 -0.86 -15.04 0.94
C ILE A 170 -1.56 -13.98 0.09
N HIS A 171 -1.43 -14.04 -1.23
CA HIS A 171 -2.02 -13.07 -2.14
C HIS A 171 -2.00 -13.56 -3.59
N PRO A 172 -2.78 -12.93 -4.50
CA PRO A 172 -2.76 -13.29 -5.92
C PRO A 172 -1.36 -13.34 -6.53
N GLY A 173 -0.96 -14.54 -6.95
CA GLY A 173 0.34 -14.79 -7.59
C GLY A 173 1.54 -14.87 -6.65
N ALA A 174 1.32 -15.08 -5.34
CA ALA A 174 2.37 -15.52 -4.43
C ALA A 174 2.96 -16.89 -4.86
N GLU A 175 4.02 -17.34 -4.20
CA GLU A 175 4.55 -18.70 -4.38
C GLU A 175 3.76 -19.67 -3.49
N GLU A 176 3.24 -20.75 -4.07
CA GLU A 176 2.51 -21.78 -3.31
C GLU A 176 3.44 -22.55 -2.37
N LEU A 177 3.14 -22.51 -1.06
CA LEU A 177 3.88 -23.23 -0.03
C LEU A 177 3.33 -24.64 0.15
N CYS A 178 3.85 -25.55 -0.65
CA CYS A 178 3.39 -26.92 -0.67
C CYS A 178 3.38 -27.62 0.70
N PHE A 179 2.26 -28.32 0.95
CA PHE A 179 1.94 -29.14 2.12
C PHE A 179 1.59 -28.37 3.40
N ASP A 180 1.26 -27.08 3.31
CA ASP A 180 0.72 -26.30 4.43
C ASP A 180 -0.82 -26.32 4.49
N GLY A 181 -1.48 -26.68 3.39
CA GLY A 181 -2.93 -26.75 3.27
C GLY A 181 -3.63 -25.40 3.09
N ILE A 182 -2.89 -24.39 2.62
CA ILE A 182 -3.35 -23.04 2.30
C ILE A 182 -3.30 -22.88 0.76
N ASP A 183 -4.01 -21.89 0.23
CA ASP A 183 -3.94 -21.43 -1.17
C ASP A 183 -3.15 -20.13 -1.11
N ASN A 184 -1.81 -20.19 -1.16
CA ASN A 184 -0.99 -19.01 -0.90
C ASN A 184 -1.08 -18.01 -2.06
N ASP A 185 -1.30 -18.49 -3.29
CA ASP A 185 -1.36 -17.64 -4.48
C ASP A 185 -2.79 -17.21 -4.87
N CYS A 186 -3.77 -17.58 -4.04
CA CYS A 186 -5.20 -17.31 -4.17
C CYS A 186 -5.80 -17.70 -5.54
N ASN A 187 -5.27 -18.75 -6.18
CA ASN A 187 -5.70 -19.21 -7.50
C ASN A 187 -6.89 -20.20 -7.44
N GLY A 188 -7.29 -20.62 -6.23
CA GLY A 188 -8.38 -21.55 -5.95
C GLY A 188 -7.97 -23.02 -5.90
N PHE A 189 -6.68 -23.31 -6.00
CA PHE A 189 -6.08 -24.62 -5.79
C PHE A 189 -5.23 -24.58 -4.50
N MET A 190 -4.86 -25.76 -4.01
CA MET A 190 -4.12 -25.89 -2.74
C MET A 190 -3.21 -27.10 -2.87
N ASP A 191 -1.95 -26.98 -2.46
CA ASP A 191 -1.00 -28.09 -2.37
C ASP A 191 -1.00 -29.00 -3.63
N ALA A 192 -1.42 -30.26 -3.46
CA ALA A 192 -1.45 -31.28 -4.50
C ALA A 192 -2.57 -31.09 -5.54
N ALA A 193 -3.43 -30.09 -5.36
CA ALA A 193 -4.45 -29.71 -6.34
C ALA A 193 -3.93 -28.66 -7.35
N GLU A 194 -2.73 -28.11 -7.13
CA GLU A 194 -2.09 -27.21 -8.09
C GLU A 194 -2.06 -27.85 -9.49
N PRO A 195 -2.46 -27.11 -10.53
CA PRO A 195 -2.40 -27.60 -11.89
C PRO A 195 -0.94 -27.80 -12.31
N ASP A 196 -0.73 -28.81 -13.13
CA ASP A 196 0.50 -29.00 -13.91
C ASP A 196 0.38 -28.09 -15.14
N GLY A 197 1.14 -26.99 -15.12
CA GLY A 197 1.02 -25.87 -16.06
C GLY A 197 1.54 -26.19 -17.46
N ASP A 198 2.53 -27.07 -17.57
CA ASP A 198 3.17 -27.43 -18.83
C ASP A 198 2.77 -28.82 -19.39
N GLY A 199 2.13 -29.64 -18.55
CA GLY A 199 1.57 -30.94 -18.89
C GLY A 199 2.56 -32.10 -18.89
N ASP A 200 3.68 -32.01 -18.17
CA ASP A 200 4.68 -33.07 -18.06
C ASP A 200 4.31 -34.19 -17.05
N GLY A 201 3.30 -33.93 -16.22
CA GLY A 201 2.78 -34.82 -15.17
C GLY A 201 3.29 -34.53 -13.76
N ILE A 202 4.02 -33.44 -13.54
CA ILE A 202 4.63 -33.02 -12.26
C ILE A 202 4.29 -31.55 -12.06
N GLY A 203 3.36 -31.24 -11.14
CA GLY A 203 3.09 -29.84 -10.80
C GLY A 203 4.13 -29.25 -9.83
N PRO A 204 3.99 -27.96 -9.48
CA PRO A 204 4.93 -27.24 -8.61
C PRO A 204 5.16 -27.97 -7.28
N CYS A 205 4.07 -28.41 -6.64
CA CYS A 205 4.14 -29.13 -5.35
C CYS A 205 4.62 -30.58 -5.42
N ALA A 206 4.84 -31.11 -6.63
CA ALA A 206 5.55 -32.36 -6.83
C ALA A 206 7.06 -32.16 -7.07
N GLY A 207 7.53 -30.91 -7.07
CA GLY A 207 8.94 -30.51 -7.16
C GLY A 207 9.31 -29.87 -8.49
N ASP A 208 8.36 -29.55 -9.37
CA ASP A 208 8.66 -28.82 -10.60
C ASP A 208 9.11 -27.38 -10.29
N CYS A 209 10.27 -27.00 -10.81
CA CYS A 209 10.89 -25.70 -10.61
C CYS A 209 10.62 -24.71 -11.76
N ASP A 210 10.02 -25.14 -12.88
CA ASP A 210 9.51 -24.29 -13.95
C ASP A 210 8.25 -24.92 -14.57
N ASP A 211 7.11 -24.73 -13.91
CA ASP A 211 5.77 -25.23 -14.30
C ASP A 211 5.25 -24.64 -15.63
N THR A 212 6.08 -23.88 -16.36
CA THR A 212 5.80 -23.40 -17.70
C THR A 212 6.57 -24.14 -18.79
N ASN A 213 7.43 -25.09 -18.41
CA ASN A 213 8.41 -25.71 -19.29
C ASN A 213 8.60 -27.21 -19.01
N ALA A 214 7.91 -28.05 -19.79
CA ALA A 214 7.88 -29.51 -19.65
C ALA A 214 9.23 -30.25 -19.82
N THR A 215 10.33 -29.52 -20.02
CA THR A 215 11.70 -30.04 -20.05
C THR A 215 12.49 -29.75 -18.78
N VAL A 216 11.92 -29.02 -17.84
CA VAL A 216 12.47 -28.68 -16.54
C VAL A 216 11.55 -29.29 -15.49
N ASN A 217 12.02 -30.35 -14.82
CA ASN A 217 11.31 -31.03 -13.74
C ASN A 217 12.24 -32.04 -13.04
N PRO A 218 11.92 -32.50 -11.81
CA PRO A 218 12.74 -33.44 -11.03
C PRO A 218 13.14 -34.77 -11.69
N ASN A 219 12.54 -35.14 -12.81
CA ASN A 219 12.85 -36.36 -13.55
C ASN A 219 13.49 -36.09 -14.92
N ALA A 220 13.63 -34.84 -15.32
CA ALA A 220 14.35 -34.47 -16.53
C ALA A 220 15.85 -34.70 -16.30
N PRO A 221 16.61 -35.01 -17.36
CA PRO A 221 18.06 -34.98 -17.30
C PRO A 221 18.58 -33.55 -17.57
N GLU A 222 19.63 -33.16 -16.86
CA GLU A 222 20.43 -31.96 -17.16
C GLU A 222 20.89 -31.91 -18.63
N ILE A 223 20.76 -30.74 -19.25
CA ILE A 223 21.12 -30.45 -20.64
C ILE A 223 22.27 -29.44 -20.65
N ASP A 224 23.49 -29.97 -20.72
CA ASP A 224 24.72 -29.18 -20.77
C ASP A 224 24.66 -28.00 -21.76
N GLY A 225 24.80 -26.79 -21.20
CA GLY A 225 24.97 -25.53 -21.91
C GLY A 225 23.68 -24.83 -22.30
N ASP A 226 22.52 -25.29 -21.81
CA ASP A 226 21.26 -24.55 -21.93
C ASP A 226 21.06 -23.51 -20.81
N GLY A 227 21.79 -23.68 -19.70
CA GLY A 227 21.79 -22.79 -18.56
C GLY A 227 20.51 -22.82 -17.73
N LEU A 228 19.81 -23.95 -17.72
CA LEU A 228 18.64 -24.23 -16.90
C LEU A 228 18.95 -25.38 -15.93
N ASP A 229 18.47 -25.29 -14.69
CA ASP A 229 18.42 -26.43 -13.76
C ASP A 229 17.28 -27.35 -14.23
N ASN A 230 17.56 -28.24 -15.18
CA ASN A 230 16.51 -29.06 -15.79
C ASN A 230 15.95 -30.07 -14.80
N ASP A 231 16.76 -30.59 -13.86
CA ASP A 231 16.36 -31.65 -12.93
C ASP A 231 15.99 -31.16 -11.53
N CYS A 232 15.90 -29.84 -11.35
CA CYS A 232 15.45 -29.15 -10.15
C CYS A 232 16.24 -29.54 -8.88
N ASP A 233 17.53 -29.90 -9.02
CA ASP A 233 18.42 -30.22 -7.91
C ASP A 233 19.24 -29.02 -7.41
N ASN A 234 19.03 -27.84 -8.01
CA ASN A 234 19.76 -26.58 -7.82
C ASN A 234 21.16 -26.56 -8.47
N LEU A 235 21.42 -27.42 -9.45
CA LEU A 235 22.62 -27.41 -10.28
C LEU A 235 22.22 -27.16 -11.74
N VAL A 236 22.54 -25.95 -12.22
CA VAL A 236 22.14 -25.45 -13.55
C VAL A 236 22.74 -26.22 -14.75
N ASP A 237 23.79 -27.01 -14.53
CA ASP A 237 24.37 -27.86 -15.57
C ASP A 237 25.20 -28.97 -14.89
N LEU A 238 25.35 -30.11 -15.59
CA LEU A 238 26.19 -31.21 -15.14
C LEU A 238 27.67 -30.93 -15.44
N ASP A 239 28.53 -30.93 -14.42
CA ASP A 239 29.99 -31.04 -14.56
C ASP A 239 30.35 -32.45 -15.08
N ILE A 240 30.49 -32.59 -16.40
CA ILE A 240 30.61 -33.89 -17.07
C ILE A 240 31.93 -34.60 -16.72
N ASP A 241 33.01 -33.85 -16.50
CA ASP A 241 34.34 -34.40 -16.27
C ASP A 241 34.81 -34.41 -14.80
N GLY A 242 34.09 -33.70 -13.93
CA GLY A 242 34.27 -33.67 -12.48
C GLY A 242 35.37 -32.73 -11.99
N ASP A 243 35.73 -31.69 -12.75
CA ASP A 243 36.76 -30.73 -12.38
C ASP A 243 36.26 -29.52 -11.57
N GLY A 244 34.94 -29.37 -11.43
CA GLY A 244 34.26 -28.32 -10.69
C GLY A 244 33.86 -27.10 -11.52
N PHE A 245 34.04 -27.14 -12.84
CA PHE A 245 33.55 -26.15 -13.79
C PHE A 245 32.49 -26.78 -14.70
N THR A 246 31.49 -25.96 -15.07
CA THR A 246 30.46 -26.32 -16.05
C THR A 246 30.61 -25.39 -17.24
N THR A 247 30.00 -25.70 -18.39
CA THR A 247 30.00 -24.78 -19.55
C THR A 247 29.47 -23.39 -19.20
N THR A 248 28.45 -23.30 -18.35
CA THR A 248 27.92 -22.04 -17.82
C THR A 248 28.81 -21.35 -16.79
N ASN A 249 29.64 -22.11 -16.07
CA ASN A 249 30.65 -21.58 -15.15
C ASN A 249 32.01 -21.30 -15.82
N GLY A 250 32.02 -21.19 -17.16
CA GLY A 250 33.18 -20.75 -17.94
C GLY A 250 34.04 -21.89 -18.49
N ASP A 251 33.63 -23.14 -18.34
CA ASP A 251 34.28 -24.25 -19.01
C ASP A 251 34.05 -24.20 -20.54
N CYS A 252 35.12 -24.21 -21.31
CA CYS A 252 35.07 -24.18 -22.76
C CYS A 252 35.10 -25.57 -23.40
N ASN A 253 35.29 -26.63 -22.61
CA ASN A 253 35.15 -28.03 -22.97
C ASN A 253 34.92 -28.95 -21.73
N ASP A 254 33.68 -28.98 -21.24
CA ASP A 254 33.19 -29.74 -20.08
C ASP A 254 33.44 -31.26 -20.06
N ALA A 255 33.87 -31.81 -21.20
CA ALA A 255 34.18 -33.22 -21.33
C ALA A 255 35.67 -33.53 -21.06
N ASP A 256 36.48 -32.53 -20.74
CA ASP A 256 37.92 -32.65 -20.54
C ASP A 256 38.41 -31.85 -19.31
N PRO A 257 38.76 -32.54 -18.20
CA PRO A 257 39.03 -31.90 -16.89
C PRO A 257 40.37 -31.15 -16.85
N THR A 258 40.97 -30.96 -18.02
CA THR A 258 42.21 -30.23 -18.24
C THR A 258 41.99 -28.93 -19.00
N ILE A 259 40.74 -28.59 -19.33
CA ILE A 259 40.36 -27.38 -20.04
C ILE A 259 39.27 -26.69 -19.21
N ASN A 260 39.64 -25.69 -18.40
CA ASN A 260 38.72 -24.94 -17.54
C ASN A 260 39.37 -23.62 -17.04
N PRO A 261 38.60 -22.65 -16.52
CA PRO A 261 39.11 -21.37 -16.04
C PRO A 261 40.20 -21.38 -14.96
N SER A 262 40.46 -22.51 -14.32
CA SER A 262 41.43 -22.62 -13.23
C SER A 262 42.76 -23.27 -13.60
N VAL A 263 42.88 -23.80 -14.83
CA VAL A 263 44.13 -24.35 -15.32
C VAL A 263 45.01 -23.26 -15.96
N TRP A 264 46.21 -23.67 -16.39
CA TRP A 264 47.14 -22.81 -17.11
C TRP A 264 47.22 -23.27 -18.56
N GLU A 265 47.39 -22.31 -19.47
CA GLU A 265 47.57 -22.59 -20.90
C GLU A 265 48.73 -23.56 -21.23
N VAL A 266 48.42 -24.59 -22.03
CA VAL A 266 49.38 -25.59 -22.53
C VAL A 266 49.92 -25.15 -23.88
N CYS A 267 51.07 -24.50 -23.84
CA CYS A 267 51.69 -23.93 -25.02
C CYS A 267 51.90 -24.88 -26.22
N SER A 268 51.48 -24.40 -27.39
CA SER A 268 51.63 -24.99 -28.73
C SER A 268 50.78 -26.25 -29.00
N ASP A 269 49.68 -26.43 -28.27
CA ASP A 269 48.66 -27.44 -28.60
C ASP A 269 47.47 -26.85 -29.40
N ASN A 270 47.41 -25.52 -29.56
CA ASN A 270 46.34 -24.75 -30.21
C ASN A 270 44.95 -24.91 -29.55
N ILE A 271 44.89 -25.21 -28.25
CA ILE A 271 43.67 -25.28 -27.46
C ILE A 271 43.70 -24.12 -26.46
N ASP A 272 42.55 -23.52 -26.19
CA ASP A 272 42.38 -22.56 -25.08
C ASP A 272 42.11 -23.40 -23.83
N ASN A 273 43.14 -23.71 -23.04
CA ASN A 273 43.00 -24.58 -21.88
C ASN A 273 42.42 -23.84 -20.68
N ASP A 274 42.74 -22.55 -20.52
CA ASP A 274 42.26 -21.75 -19.38
C ASP A 274 40.98 -20.94 -19.67
N CYS A 275 40.38 -21.17 -20.85
CA CYS A 275 39.08 -20.65 -21.26
C CYS A 275 38.96 -19.12 -21.13
N ASP A 276 40.07 -18.39 -21.29
CA ASP A 276 40.11 -16.94 -21.21
C ASP A 276 39.86 -16.24 -22.56
N GLY A 277 39.73 -17.04 -23.63
CA GLY A 277 39.52 -16.60 -25.01
C GLY A 277 40.82 -16.35 -25.79
N GLN A 278 41.99 -16.67 -25.24
CA GLN A 278 43.30 -16.39 -25.84
C GLN A 278 44.20 -17.63 -26.00
N ILE A 279 44.03 -18.31 -27.14
CA ILE A 279 44.84 -19.49 -27.52
C ILE A 279 46.35 -19.17 -27.56
N ASP A 280 47.14 -19.92 -26.78
CA ASP A 280 48.60 -19.98 -26.75
C ASP A 280 49.32 -18.66 -26.43
N THR A 281 48.68 -17.73 -25.71
CA THR A 281 49.25 -16.38 -25.49
C THR A 281 49.83 -16.13 -24.10
N ASP A 282 49.24 -16.72 -23.05
CA ASP A 282 49.58 -16.45 -21.64
C ASP A 282 50.27 -17.64 -20.93
N CYS A 283 50.93 -18.50 -21.72
CA CYS A 283 51.69 -19.63 -21.18
C CYS A 283 52.77 -19.18 -20.19
N LEU A 284 52.64 -19.56 -18.92
CA LEU A 284 53.75 -19.48 -17.98
C LEU A 284 54.86 -20.43 -18.44
N THR A 285 56.05 -19.91 -18.69
CA THR A 285 57.17 -20.80 -18.97
C THR A 285 57.55 -21.54 -17.68
N ALA A 286 58.16 -22.72 -17.80
CA ALA A 286 58.76 -23.40 -16.64
C ALA A 286 59.77 -22.50 -15.87
N CYS A 287 60.23 -21.40 -16.49
CA CYS A 287 61.08 -20.40 -15.86
C CYS A 287 60.30 -19.39 -14.98
N ASP A 288 59.03 -19.12 -15.30
CA ASP A 288 58.16 -18.18 -14.57
C ASP A 288 57.55 -18.83 -13.32
N ILE A 289 57.19 -20.12 -13.40
CA ILE A 289 56.70 -20.91 -12.26
C ILE A 289 57.82 -21.09 -11.20
N ALA A 290 59.08 -21.20 -11.64
CA ALA A 290 60.23 -21.31 -10.75
C ALA A 290 60.58 -20.00 -10.00
N ALA A 291 60.00 -18.86 -10.40
CA ALA A 291 60.20 -17.56 -9.75
C ALA A 291 59.20 -17.27 -8.61
N LEU A 292 58.18 -18.13 -8.43
CA LEU A 292 57.12 -18.00 -7.42
C LEU A 292 57.27 -18.97 -6.23
N LEU A 293 58.31 -19.80 -6.21
CA LEU A 293 58.73 -20.70 -5.11
C LEU A 293 60.02 -20.20 -4.45
#